data_AF-A0A7X1FUP7-F1
#
_entry.id   AF-A0A7X1FUP7-F1
#
_cell.length_a   1.000
_cell.length_b   1.000
_cell.length_c   1.000
_cell.angle_alpha   90.00
_cell.angle_beta   90.00
_cell.angle_gamma   90.00
#
_symmetry.space_group_name_H-M   'P 1'
#
loop_
_entity.id
_entity.type
_entity.pdbx_description
1 polymer ?
#
loop_
_entity_poly.entity_id
_entity_poly.type
_entity_poly.pdbx_seq_one_letter_code
_entity_poly.pdbx_strand_id
1 'polypeptide(L)'
;MSHAANPILELPFGTLPDPDAYIQAAMAWHFDPETGSPFWLERAKTLDFDPRADVKSHADLALFPNVTDEIRDVPAASFIPKGYGSKSQVLAIIESGGTTGAPKALPLMADFAQLMVDRDVYIFEHYGLTHEKNWLLFSPSGPHGALEQARRGARAYGVLPFAIDMDPRWVKKEIGAGKQAEADAYAEHLLDQALFIMRGQNIGYIRLTPPILSRICRHDEWVDLIRENVSYIHWGGASMDADTRHFYMDEMFPGMTLAGSYGTTMALGSGGAQRFGAEDANETIFDPTLSPYTTFEVRDANTGERVEYGQRGQLVVNHVSKALLLPNNAERDAVTRIAPVNPNQIGDSIADIAPLVEFKGQKVIEGVY
;
A
#
# COMPACT_ATOMS: atom_id res chain seq x y z
N MET A 1 8.41 -4.49 -32.72
CA MET A 1 8.18 -5.81 -32.08
C MET A 1 8.60 -5.62 -30.63
N SER A 2 7.75 -5.92 -29.63
CA SER A 2 8.19 -5.81 -28.24
C SER A 2 9.30 -6.83 -28.03
N HIS A 3 10.43 -6.42 -27.45
CA HIS A 3 11.30 -7.40 -26.81
C HIS A 3 10.44 -8.04 -25.71
N ALA A 4 10.18 -9.35 -25.84
CA ALA A 4 9.45 -10.07 -24.82
C ALA A 4 10.24 -9.92 -23.51
N ALA A 5 9.58 -9.42 -22.47
CA ALA A 5 10.15 -9.41 -21.14
C ALA A 5 10.56 -10.83 -20.76
N ASN A 6 11.58 -10.97 -19.93
CA ASN A 6 11.89 -12.28 -19.35
C ASN A 6 10.65 -12.81 -18.62
N PRO A 7 10.18 -14.04 -18.89
CA PRO A 7 8.96 -14.58 -18.27
C PRO A 7 8.96 -14.55 -16.74
N ILE A 8 10.14 -14.52 -16.10
CA ILE A 8 10.26 -14.40 -14.65
C ILE A 8 9.69 -13.07 -14.09
N LEU A 9 9.49 -12.05 -14.93
CA LEU A 9 8.91 -10.76 -14.56
C LEU A 9 7.38 -10.72 -14.68
N GLU A 10 6.76 -11.80 -15.17
CA GLU A 10 5.32 -11.88 -15.46
C GLU A 10 4.68 -13.07 -14.73
N LEU A 11 5.20 -13.40 -13.54
CA LEU A 11 4.74 -14.56 -12.80
C LEU A 11 3.35 -14.32 -12.20
N PRO A 12 2.46 -15.34 -12.20
CA PRO A 12 1.18 -15.26 -11.53
C PRO A 12 1.32 -14.95 -10.03
N PHE A 13 0.27 -14.35 -9.46
CA PHE A 13 0.18 -14.15 -8.00
C PHE A 13 0.47 -15.45 -7.24
N GLY A 14 1.20 -15.34 -6.12
CA GLY A 14 1.58 -16.47 -5.27
C GLY A 14 2.80 -17.27 -5.77
N THR A 15 3.35 -16.95 -6.95
CA THR A 15 4.55 -17.63 -7.46
C THR A 15 5.82 -16.95 -6.94
N LEU A 16 6.70 -17.72 -6.29
CA LEU A 16 8.00 -17.25 -5.83
C LEU A 16 9.10 -17.66 -6.82
N PRO A 17 9.76 -16.70 -7.52
CA PRO A 17 10.93 -17.00 -8.33
C PRO A 17 12.17 -17.21 -7.47
N ASP A 18 13.24 -17.67 -8.11
CA ASP A 18 14.59 -17.45 -7.58
C ASP A 18 14.84 -15.93 -7.47
N PRO A 19 15.16 -15.40 -6.27
CA PRO A 19 15.27 -13.96 -6.02
C PRO A 19 16.33 -13.30 -6.89
N ASP A 20 17.49 -13.92 -7.01
CA ASP A 20 18.64 -13.34 -7.71
C ASP A 20 18.40 -13.32 -9.21
N ALA A 21 17.85 -14.39 -9.78
CA ALA A 21 17.42 -14.42 -11.18
C ALA A 21 16.35 -13.37 -11.48
N TYR A 22 15.40 -13.16 -10.56
CA TYR A 22 14.37 -12.14 -10.71
C TYR A 22 14.97 -10.72 -10.73
N ILE A 23 15.86 -10.40 -9.78
CA ILE A 23 16.54 -9.10 -9.73
C ILE A 23 17.37 -8.86 -11.00
N GLN A 24 18.16 -9.84 -11.44
CA GLN A 24 18.97 -9.72 -12.65
C GLN A 24 18.11 -9.49 -13.89
N ALA A 25 16.98 -10.18 -14.02
CA ALA A 25 16.04 -9.96 -15.11
C ALA A 25 15.39 -8.57 -15.05
N ALA A 26 15.06 -8.08 -13.85
CA ALA A 26 14.51 -6.75 -13.65
C ALA A 26 15.52 -5.65 -14.01
N MET A 27 16.80 -5.82 -13.64
CA MET A 27 17.86 -4.89 -14.02
C MET A 27 18.09 -4.89 -15.54
N ALA A 28 18.07 -6.07 -16.17
CA ALA A 28 18.15 -6.17 -17.63
C ALA A 28 16.99 -5.43 -18.32
N TRP A 29 15.77 -5.53 -17.79
CA TRP A 29 14.59 -4.84 -18.31
C TRP A 29 14.64 -3.31 -18.10
N HIS A 30 14.93 -2.84 -16.88
CA HIS A 30 14.84 -1.41 -16.57
C HIS A 30 15.99 -0.57 -17.12
N PHE A 31 17.12 -1.21 -17.45
CA PHE A 31 18.34 -0.53 -17.92
C PHE A 31 18.77 -0.89 -19.35
N ASP A 32 17.95 -1.65 -20.08
CA ASP A 32 18.13 -1.80 -21.53
C ASP A 32 17.53 -0.59 -22.28
N PRO A 33 18.26 0.07 -23.19
CA PRO A 33 17.80 1.27 -23.90
C PRO A 33 16.45 1.13 -24.64
N GLU A 34 16.10 -0.09 -25.06
CA GLU A 34 14.89 -0.42 -25.82
C GLU A 34 13.70 -0.74 -24.90
N THR A 35 13.94 -1.16 -23.65
CA THR A 35 12.86 -1.59 -22.74
C THR A 35 12.70 -0.73 -21.48
N GLY A 36 13.77 -0.11 -20.99
CA GLY A 36 13.79 0.66 -19.75
C GLY A 36 12.92 1.91 -19.76
N SER A 37 12.64 2.44 -18.57
CA SER A 37 11.90 3.70 -18.43
C SER A 37 12.81 4.89 -18.74
N PRO A 38 12.31 5.97 -19.39
CA PRO A 38 13.10 7.17 -19.64
C PRO A 38 13.79 7.71 -18.38
N PHE A 39 13.12 7.66 -17.23
CA PHE A 39 13.69 8.09 -15.95
C PHE A 39 14.95 7.28 -15.58
N TRP A 40 14.88 5.95 -15.54
CA TRP A 40 16.01 5.12 -15.13
C TRP A 40 17.14 5.11 -16.16
N LEU A 41 16.82 5.18 -17.46
CA LEU A 41 17.83 5.28 -18.51
C LEU A 41 18.65 6.58 -18.42
N GLU A 42 18.03 7.70 -18.03
CA GLU A 42 18.76 8.94 -17.77
C GLU A 42 19.50 8.88 -16.44
N ARG A 43 18.88 8.36 -15.38
CA ARG A 43 19.52 8.24 -14.05
C ARG A 43 20.76 7.36 -14.08
N ALA A 44 20.75 6.28 -14.86
CA ALA A 44 21.89 5.35 -15.01
C ALA A 44 23.20 6.04 -15.42
N LYS A 45 23.12 7.15 -16.19
CA LYS A 45 24.30 7.94 -16.59
C LYS A 45 25.01 8.65 -15.43
N THR A 46 24.34 8.73 -14.28
CA THR A 46 24.80 9.45 -13.07
C THR A 46 25.12 8.52 -11.91
N LEU A 47 24.86 7.22 -12.04
CA LEU A 47 25.23 6.23 -11.04
C LEU A 47 26.73 5.95 -11.11
N ASP A 48 27.32 5.65 -9.97
CA ASP A 48 28.72 5.25 -9.82
C ASP A 48 28.93 3.73 -9.99
N PHE A 49 27.86 2.99 -10.30
CA PHE A 49 27.84 1.57 -10.59
C PHE A 49 27.02 1.29 -11.86
N ASP A 50 27.20 0.11 -12.48
CA ASP A 50 26.35 -0.38 -13.58
C ASP A 50 25.26 -1.30 -13.00
N PRO A 51 23.98 -0.89 -13.02
CA PRO A 51 22.87 -1.69 -12.51
C PRO A 51 22.80 -3.11 -13.06
N ARG A 52 23.21 -3.34 -14.33
CA ARG A 52 23.16 -4.67 -14.93
C ARG A 52 24.35 -5.53 -14.53
N ALA A 53 25.48 -4.91 -14.17
CA ALA A 53 26.71 -5.61 -13.79
C ALA A 53 26.86 -5.81 -12.28
N ASP A 54 26.39 -4.86 -11.48
CA ASP A 54 26.68 -4.79 -10.05
C ASP A 54 25.50 -5.17 -9.15
N VAL A 55 24.26 -5.09 -9.63
CA VAL A 55 23.05 -5.49 -8.87
C VAL A 55 22.66 -6.92 -9.25
N LYS A 56 22.99 -7.90 -8.39
CA LYS A 56 22.78 -9.34 -8.65
C LYS A 56 21.80 -10.01 -7.70
N SER A 57 21.57 -9.39 -6.55
CA SER A 57 20.73 -9.91 -5.49
C SER A 57 19.80 -8.82 -4.94
N HIS A 58 18.83 -9.23 -4.12
CA HIS A 58 17.93 -8.29 -3.45
C HIS A 58 18.69 -7.31 -2.53
N ALA A 59 19.76 -7.76 -1.88
CA ALA A 59 20.58 -6.90 -1.01
C ALA A 59 21.26 -5.76 -1.77
N ASP A 60 21.63 -5.99 -3.04
CA ASP A 60 22.30 -4.99 -3.88
C ASP A 60 21.38 -3.83 -4.28
N LEU A 61 20.06 -3.95 -4.06
CA LEU A 61 19.12 -2.83 -4.24
C LEU A 61 19.46 -1.64 -3.33
N ALA A 62 20.20 -1.86 -2.25
CA ALA A 62 20.72 -0.81 -1.38
C ALA A 62 21.74 0.12 -2.07
N LEU A 63 22.34 -0.30 -3.20
CA LEU A 63 23.23 0.54 -4.01
C LEU A 63 22.48 1.72 -4.65
N PHE A 64 21.19 1.57 -4.94
CA PHE A 64 20.41 2.65 -5.53
C PHE A 64 20.18 3.80 -4.55
N PRO A 65 20.26 5.06 -5.01
CA PRO A 65 19.85 6.19 -4.19
C PRO A 65 18.32 6.19 -4.00
N ASN A 66 17.88 6.77 -2.88
CA ASN A 66 16.46 7.10 -2.71
C ASN A 66 16.09 8.31 -3.59
N VAL A 67 15.37 8.06 -4.68
CA VAL A 67 14.98 9.09 -5.66
C VAL A 67 13.61 9.72 -5.38
N THR A 68 12.95 9.39 -4.27
CA THR A 68 11.54 9.75 -4.08
C THR A 68 11.27 11.25 -3.97
N ASP A 69 12.25 12.10 -3.68
CA ASP A 69 12.05 13.55 -3.76
C ASP A 69 12.23 14.06 -5.19
N GLU A 70 13.14 13.48 -5.97
CA GLU A 70 13.43 13.85 -7.36
C GLU A 70 12.20 13.62 -8.26
N ILE A 71 11.46 12.53 -8.02
CA ILE A 71 10.31 12.14 -8.87
C ILE A 71 9.13 13.12 -8.81
N ARG A 72 9.14 14.09 -7.89
CA ARG A 72 8.07 15.07 -7.73
C ARG A 72 7.92 15.96 -8.97
N ASP A 73 9.03 16.28 -9.61
CA ASP A 73 9.09 17.18 -10.76
C ASP A 73 9.27 16.42 -12.09
N VAL A 74 9.17 15.08 -12.05
CA VAL A 74 9.32 14.22 -13.22
C VAL A 74 7.95 13.90 -13.82
N PRO A 75 7.76 14.08 -15.15
CA PRO A 75 6.51 13.70 -15.80
C PRO A 75 6.22 12.21 -15.60
N ALA A 76 4.99 11.84 -15.22
CA ALA A 76 4.61 10.45 -14.92
C ALA A 76 4.91 9.47 -16.08
N ALA A 77 4.82 9.95 -17.33
CA ALA A 77 5.17 9.18 -18.53
C ALA A 77 6.63 8.70 -18.55
N SER A 78 7.54 9.38 -17.85
CA SER A 78 8.96 9.01 -17.76
C SER A 78 9.20 7.73 -16.97
N PHE A 79 8.22 7.28 -16.18
CA PHE A 79 8.28 6.04 -15.43
C PHE A 79 7.73 4.84 -16.22
N ILE A 80 7.10 5.05 -17.38
CA ILE A 80 6.58 3.97 -18.22
C ILE A 80 7.75 3.32 -18.97
N PRO A 81 8.05 2.02 -18.76
CA PRO A 81 9.10 1.35 -19.51
C PRO A 81 8.77 1.28 -21.00
N LYS A 82 9.71 1.66 -21.87
CA LYS A 82 9.54 1.65 -23.33
C LYS A 82 9.14 0.28 -23.87
N GLY A 83 9.53 -0.79 -23.17
CA GLY A 83 9.24 -2.17 -23.53
C GLY A 83 7.75 -2.51 -23.56
N TYR A 84 6.89 -1.72 -22.90
CA TYR A 84 5.43 -1.81 -23.04
C TYR A 84 4.90 -1.34 -24.40
N GLY A 85 5.73 -0.67 -25.20
CA GLY A 85 5.39 -0.16 -26.53
C GLY A 85 4.49 1.09 -26.51
N SER A 86 4.12 1.55 -27.70
CA SER A 86 3.37 2.80 -27.90
C SER A 86 1.92 2.80 -27.43
N LYS A 87 1.38 1.62 -27.11
CA LYS A 87 0.04 1.43 -26.53
C LYS A 87 0.15 0.92 -25.09
N SER A 88 1.03 1.54 -24.31
CA SER A 88 1.21 1.25 -22.88
C SER A 88 -0.15 1.25 -22.18
N GLN A 89 -0.52 0.12 -21.57
CA GLN A 89 -1.82 -0.06 -20.89
C GLN A 89 -1.78 0.55 -19.48
N VAL A 90 -1.59 1.87 -19.42
CA VAL A 90 -1.69 2.62 -18.16
C VAL A 90 -3.16 2.70 -17.78
N LEU A 91 -3.53 2.16 -16.62
CA LEU A 91 -4.91 2.18 -16.13
C LEU A 91 -5.21 3.42 -15.28
N ALA A 92 -4.22 3.94 -14.57
CA ALA A 92 -4.36 5.10 -13.71
C ALA A 92 -3.03 5.79 -13.47
N ILE A 93 -3.09 7.05 -13.05
CA ILE A 93 -1.99 7.75 -12.38
C ILE A 93 -2.29 7.77 -10.89
N ILE A 94 -1.38 7.24 -10.08
CA ILE A 94 -1.49 7.23 -8.63
C ILE A 94 -0.67 8.38 -8.09
N GLU A 95 -1.30 9.26 -7.34
CA GLU A 95 -0.65 10.34 -6.62
C GLU A 95 -0.51 10.06 -5.14
N SER A 96 0.64 10.44 -4.59
CA SER A 96 0.84 10.50 -3.14
C SER A 96 -0.04 11.59 -2.49
N GLY A 97 -0.17 11.54 -1.16
CA GLY A 97 -0.97 12.49 -0.39
C GLY A 97 -0.42 13.92 -0.32
N GLY A 98 0.81 14.19 -0.80
CA GLY A 98 1.40 15.53 -0.80
C GLY A 98 1.77 16.10 0.57
N THR A 99 1.94 15.24 1.59
CA THR A 99 2.21 15.69 2.96
C THR A 99 3.54 16.45 3.12
N THR A 100 4.54 16.14 2.31
CA THR A 100 5.88 16.77 2.35
C THR A 100 6.15 17.68 1.13
N GLY A 101 5.09 18.20 0.50
CA GLY A 101 5.16 19.05 -0.71
C GLY A 101 4.25 18.56 -1.85
N ALA A 102 4.49 19.00 -3.09
CA ALA A 102 3.66 18.64 -4.24
C ALA A 102 3.50 17.10 -4.42
N PRO A 103 2.30 16.58 -4.73
CA PRO A 103 2.11 15.15 -4.92
C PRO A 103 3.05 14.53 -5.97
N LYS A 104 3.64 13.39 -5.64
CA LYS A 104 4.39 12.51 -6.56
C LYS A 104 3.41 11.63 -7.33
N ALA A 105 3.61 11.48 -8.63
CA ALA A 105 2.70 10.79 -9.55
C ALA A 105 3.38 9.60 -10.26
N LEU A 106 2.79 8.41 -10.16
CA LEU A 106 3.32 7.18 -10.76
C LEU A 106 2.25 6.49 -11.63
N PRO A 107 2.62 5.94 -12.81
CA PRO A 107 1.70 5.19 -13.64
C PRO A 107 1.43 3.80 -13.05
N LEU A 108 0.16 3.40 -13.01
CA LEU A 108 -0.23 2.02 -12.72
C LEU A 108 -0.49 1.27 -14.02
N MET A 109 0.38 0.31 -14.34
CA MET A 109 0.27 -0.55 -15.51
C MET A 109 -0.78 -1.65 -15.30
N ALA A 110 -1.45 -2.07 -16.37
CA ALA A 110 -2.55 -3.03 -16.31
C ALA A 110 -2.17 -4.41 -15.78
N ASP A 111 -0.98 -4.90 -16.13
CA ASP A 111 -0.48 -6.19 -15.66
C ASP A 111 -0.22 -6.18 -14.15
N PHE A 112 0.43 -5.14 -13.63
CA PHE A 112 0.64 -5.00 -12.19
C PHE A 112 -0.67 -4.75 -11.43
N ALA A 113 -1.62 -4.01 -12.01
CA ALA A 113 -2.95 -3.86 -11.46
C ALA A 113 -3.70 -5.19 -11.37
N GLN A 114 -3.58 -6.04 -12.40
CA GLN A 114 -4.17 -7.38 -12.38
C GLN A 114 -3.57 -8.24 -11.28
N LEU A 115 -2.24 -8.20 -11.09
CA LEU A 115 -1.59 -8.89 -9.99
C LEU A 115 -2.12 -8.47 -8.60
N MET A 116 -2.36 -7.16 -8.41
CA MET A 116 -3.00 -6.66 -7.18
C MET A 116 -4.46 -7.12 -7.04
N VAL A 117 -5.20 -7.25 -8.14
CA VAL A 117 -6.57 -7.78 -8.14
C VAL A 117 -6.57 -9.25 -7.73
N ASP A 118 -5.68 -10.06 -8.28
CA ASP A 118 -5.57 -11.48 -7.94
C ASP A 118 -5.23 -11.65 -6.45
N ARG A 119 -4.35 -10.79 -5.91
CA ARG A 119 -4.05 -10.71 -4.48
C ARG A 119 -5.30 -10.35 -3.66
N ASP A 120 -6.06 -9.33 -4.07
CA ASP A 120 -7.25 -8.91 -3.34
C ASP A 120 -8.32 -10.02 -3.33
N VAL A 121 -8.53 -10.72 -4.46
CA VAL A 121 -9.43 -11.89 -4.55
C VAL A 121 -8.99 -12.99 -3.59
N TYR A 122 -7.71 -13.35 -3.59
CA TYR A 122 -7.17 -14.33 -2.64
C TYR A 122 -7.43 -13.95 -1.18
N ILE A 123 -7.25 -12.67 -0.83
CA ILE A 123 -7.54 -12.17 0.52
C ILE A 123 -9.03 -12.33 0.87
N PHE A 124 -9.92 -11.99 -0.05
CA PHE A 124 -11.36 -12.11 0.18
C PHE A 124 -11.79 -13.58 0.34
N GLU A 125 -11.22 -14.49 -0.45
CA GLU A 125 -11.44 -15.93 -0.29
C GLU A 125 -10.89 -16.45 1.05
N HIS A 126 -9.69 -16.03 1.44
CA HIS A 126 -9.07 -16.40 2.72
C HIS A 126 -9.98 -16.02 3.91
N TYR A 127 -10.55 -14.82 3.90
CA TYR A 127 -11.48 -14.37 4.94
C TYR A 127 -12.91 -14.88 4.77
N GLY A 128 -13.17 -15.74 3.78
CA GLY A 128 -14.48 -16.36 3.59
C GLY A 128 -15.58 -15.37 3.26
N LEU A 129 -15.25 -14.27 2.55
CA LEU A 129 -16.26 -13.32 2.12
C LEU A 129 -17.27 -14.03 1.19
N THR A 130 -18.53 -13.62 1.26
CA THR A 130 -19.62 -14.12 0.40
C THR A 130 -19.95 -13.14 -0.72
N HIS A 131 -20.59 -13.65 -1.77
CA HIS A 131 -21.02 -12.82 -2.91
C HIS A 131 -22.39 -12.15 -2.68
N GLU A 132 -23.02 -12.37 -1.52
CA GLU A 132 -24.35 -11.84 -1.20
C GLU A 132 -24.28 -10.40 -0.64
N LYS A 133 -23.12 -10.04 -0.08
CA LYS A 133 -22.85 -8.78 0.59
C LYS A 133 -21.93 -7.90 -0.26
N ASN A 134 -22.00 -6.59 -0.02
CA ASN A 134 -21.27 -5.58 -0.79
C ASN A 134 -20.31 -4.78 0.07
N TRP A 135 -19.42 -4.06 -0.60
CA TRP A 135 -18.39 -3.22 0.01
C TRP A 135 -18.85 -1.78 0.20
N LEU A 136 -18.54 -1.20 1.36
CA LEU A 136 -18.55 0.24 1.61
C LEU A 136 -17.10 0.74 1.79
N LEU A 137 -16.68 1.67 0.95
CA LEU A 137 -15.30 2.14 0.87
C LEU A 137 -15.19 3.59 1.36
N PHE A 138 -14.68 3.78 2.58
CA PHE A 138 -14.14 5.05 3.06
C PHE A 138 -12.73 5.20 2.51
N SER A 139 -12.62 5.63 1.26
CA SER A 139 -11.34 5.78 0.58
C SER A 139 -11.35 6.98 -0.35
N PRO A 140 -10.27 7.78 -0.39
CA PRO A 140 -10.17 8.94 -1.26
C PRO A 140 -10.41 8.60 -2.73
N SER A 141 -11.20 9.42 -3.41
CA SER A 141 -11.41 9.33 -4.86
C SER A 141 -10.38 10.15 -5.64
N GLY A 142 -10.53 10.26 -6.96
CA GLY A 142 -9.63 11.04 -7.82
C GLY A 142 -8.27 10.38 -8.01
N PRO A 143 -7.14 11.07 -7.73
CA PRO A 143 -5.81 10.57 -8.09
C PRO A 143 -5.25 9.54 -7.09
N HIS A 144 -6.00 9.17 -6.07
CA HIS A 144 -5.57 8.21 -5.06
C HIS A 144 -5.88 6.78 -5.52
N GLY A 145 -4.84 5.94 -5.64
CA GLY A 145 -4.99 4.57 -6.16
C GLY A 145 -5.82 3.63 -5.28
N ALA A 146 -6.03 3.95 -4.00
CA ALA A 146 -6.67 3.06 -3.02
C ALA A 146 -8.12 2.72 -3.37
N LEU A 147 -8.95 3.73 -3.70
CA LEU A 147 -10.35 3.50 -4.05
C LEU A 147 -10.49 2.72 -5.36
N GLU A 148 -9.70 3.10 -6.37
CA GLU A 148 -9.74 2.43 -7.68
C GLU A 148 -9.29 0.97 -7.58
N GLN A 149 -8.23 0.68 -6.81
CA GLN A 149 -7.81 -0.70 -6.55
C GLN A 149 -8.90 -1.50 -5.82
N ALA A 150 -9.48 -0.95 -4.76
CA ALA A 150 -10.57 -1.60 -4.02
C ALA A 150 -11.79 -1.89 -4.93
N ARG A 151 -12.14 -0.97 -5.83
CA ARG A 151 -13.20 -1.18 -6.83
C ARG A 151 -12.87 -2.32 -7.79
N ARG A 152 -11.61 -2.44 -8.24
CA ARG A 152 -11.19 -3.54 -9.13
C ARG A 152 -11.25 -4.88 -8.43
N GLY A 153 -10.71 -4.99 -7.21
CA GLY A 153 -10.79 -6.20 -6.39
C GLY A 153 -12.23 -6.63 -6.16
N ALA A 154 -13.10 -5.73 -5.68
CA ALA A 154 -14.52 -6.02 -5.45
C ALA A 154 -15.24 -6.49 -6.72
N ARG A 155 -15.02 -5.82 -7.87
CA ARG A 155 -15.63 -6.21 -9.15
C ARG A 155 -15.14 -7.58 -9.64
N ALA A 156 -13.84 -7.86 -9.49
CA ALA A 156 -13.28 -9.16 -9.86
C ALA A 156 -13.83 -10.28 -8.96
N TYR A 157 -14.06 -9.99 -7.68
CA TYR A 157 -14.71 -10.89 -6.73
C TYR A 157 -16.22 -11.05 -6.94
N GLY A 158 -16.83 -10.22 -7.79
CA GLY A 158 -18.26 -10.31 -8.13
C GLY A 158 -19.20 -9.58 -7.16
N VAL A 159 -18.70 -8.63 -6.37
CA VAL A 159 -19.49 -7.84 -5.42
C VAL A 159 -19.45 -6.35 -5.75
N LEU A 160 -20.44 -5.58 -5.27
CA LEU A 160 -20.56 -4.16 -5.61
C LEU A 160 -19.71 -3.28 -4.67
N PRO A 161 -18.87 -2.36 -5.21
CA PRO A 161 -18.13 -1.41 -4.41
C PRO A 161 -18.85 -0.05 -4.31
N PHE A 162 -19.52 0.19 -3.19
CA PHE A 162 -20.04 1.50 -2.81
C PHE A 162 -18.93 2.34 -2.19
N ALA A 163 -18.96 3.66 -2.41
CA ALA A 163 -17.96 4.57 -1.88
C ALA A 163 -18.57 5.94 -1.59
N ILE A 164 -17.88 6.71 -0.76
CA ILE A 164 -18.23 8.10 -0.44
C ILE A 164 -17.29 9.08 -1.14
N ASP A 165 -17.66 10.37 -1.13
CA ASP A 165 -16.79 11.45 -1.58
C ASP A 165 -15.90 11.93 -0.43
N MET A 166 -14.59 11.78 -0.62
CA MET A 166 -13.58 12.04 0.40
C MET A 166 -12.36 12.74 -0.21
N ASP A 167 -12.07 13.95 0.27
CA ASP A 167 -10.89 14.74 -0.07
C ASP A 167 -9.90 14.78 1.12
N PRO A 168 -8.89 13.89 1.14
CA PRO A 168 -7.89 13.87 2.20
C PRO A 168 -6.93 15.06 2.16
N ARG A 169 -6.79 15.74 1.02
CA ARG A 169 -5.88 16.89 0.87
C ARG A 169 -6.49 18.11 1.54
N TRP A 170 -7.81 18.29 1.40
CA TRP A 170 -8.55 19.31 2.13
C TRP A 170 -8.45 19.11 3.65
N VAL A 171 -8.72 17.91 4.15
CA VAL A 171 -8.62 17.60 5.59
C VAL A 171 -7.24 17.95 6.13
N LYS A 172 -6.17 17.52 5.45
CA LYS A 172 -4.80 17.84 5.83
C LYS A 172 -4.51 19.33 5.84
N LYS A 173 -5.01 20.07 4.84
CA LYS A 173 -4.84 21.53 4.76
C LYS A 173 -5.49 22.23 5.96
N GLU A 174 -6.72 21.84 6.33
CA GLU A 174 -7.41 22.47 7.46
C GLU A 174 -6.75 22.10 8.81
N ILE A 175 -6.35 20.83 9.02
CA ILE A 175 -5.55 20.44 10.20
C ILE A 175 -4.25 21.24 10.28
N GLY A 176 -3.52 21.37 9.17
CA GLY A 176 -2.29 22.16 9.10
C GLY A 176 -2.50 23.66 9.38
N ALA A 177 -3.71 24.18 9.16
CA ALA A 177 -4.11 25.53 9.48
C ALA A 177 -4.63 25.70 10.94
N GLY A 178 -4.60 24.63 11.75
CA GLY A 178 -5.11 24.64 13.13
C GLY A 178 -6.63 24.59 13.24
N LYS A 179 -7.33 24.27 12.14
CA LYS A 179 -8.79 24.27 12.03
C LYS A 179 -9.37 22.88 12.29
N GLN A 180 -9.19 22.42 13.53
CA GLN A 180 -9.59 21.07 13.92
C GLN A 180 -11.11 20.88 13.85
N ALA A 181 -11.90 21.91 14.20
CA ALA A 181 -13.36 21.84 14.19
C ALA A 181 -13.91 21.60 12.76
N GLU A 182 -13.28 22.16 11.74
CA GLU A 182 -13.63 21.98 10.35
C GLU A 182 -13.29 20.58 9.85
N ALA A 183 -12.14 20.02 10.26
CA ALA A 183 -11.78 18.63 9.99
C ALA A 183 -12.76 17.65 10.66
N ASP A 184 -13.14 17.94 11.91
CA ASP A 184 -14.12 17.15 12.65
C ASP A 184 -15.51 17.24 12.00
N ALA A 185 -15.95 18.42 11.56
CA ALA A 185 -17.21 18.55 10.83
C ALA A 185 -17.19 17.78 9.50
N TYR A 186 -16.06 17.81 8.79
CA TYR A 186 -15.89 17.07 7.55
C TYR A 186 -16.00 15.55 7.75
N ALA A 187 -15.37 15.02 8.80
CA ALA A 187 -15.51 13.60 9.11
C ALA A 187 -16.95 13.20 9.48
N GLU A 188 -17.79 14.11 10.03
CA GLU A 188 -19.19 13.79 10.38
C GLU A 188 -19.98 13.69 9.07
N HIS A 189 -19.71 14.62 8.17
CA HIS A 189 -20.25 14.59 6.82
C HIS A 189 -19.89 13.30 6.06
N LEU A 190 -18.69 12.74 6.23
CA LEU A 190 -18.32 11.44 5.63
C LEU A 190 -19.18 10.29 6.19
N LEU A 191 -19.43 10.28 7.50
CA LEU A 191 -20.31 9.30 8.15
C LEU A 191 -21.76 9.47 7.66
N ASP A 192 -22.26 10.71 7.54
CA ASP A 192 -23.61 10.98 7.03
C ASP A 192 -23.80 10.45 5.60
N GLN A 193 -22.83 10.68 4.71
CA GLN A 193 -22.84 10.13 3.35
C GLN A 193 -22.94 8.60 3.36
N ALA A 194 -22.10 7.96 4.17
CA ALA A 194 -22.01 6.51 4.26
C ALA A 194 -23.24 5.87 4.90
N LEU A 195 -23.92 6.58 5.81
CA LEU A 195 -25.12 6.08 6.50
C LEU A 195 -26.29 5.87 5.54
N PHE A 196 -26.43 6.70 4.49
CA PHE A 196 -27.41 6.45 3.42
C PHE A 196 -27.16 5.13 2.70
N ILE A 197 -25.88 4.76 2.50
CA ILE A 197 -25.51 3.49 1.87
C ILE A 197 -25.80 2.34 2.83
N MET A 198 -25.37 2.45 4.09
CA MET A 198 -25.59 1.39 5.10
C MET A 198 -27.07 1.05 5.29
N ARG A 199 -27.95 2.06 5.29
CA ARG A 199 -29.41 1.86 5.43
C ARG A 199 -30.06 1.25 4.18
N GLY A 200 -29.51 1.55 3.00
CA GLY A 200 -30.16 1.24 1.72
C GLY A 200 -29.62 0.00 1.01
N GLN A 201 -28.42 -0.46 1.38
CA GLN A 201 -27.68 -1.49 0.64
C GLN A 201 -27.28 -2.64 1.56
N ASN A 202 -27.15 -3.83 0.99
CA ASN A 202 -26.66 -5.00 1.72
C ASN A 202 -25.14 -4.94 1.88
N ILE A 203 -24.66 -4.09 2.80
CA ILE A 203 -23.23 -3.95 3.11
C ILE A 203 -22.82 -5.02 4.11
N GLY A 204 -21.79 -5.80 3.78
CA GLY A 204 -21.18 -6.74 4.71
C GLY A 204 -19.70 -6.50 4.95
N TYR A 205 -19.07 -5.64 4.12
CA TYR A 205 -17.63 -5.39 4.16
C TYR A 205 -17.37 -3.89 4.16
N ILE A 206 -16.53 -3.42 5.07
CA ILE A 206 -16.18 -1.99 5.15
C ILE A 206 -14.67 -1.83 5.04
N ARG A 207 -14.22 -0.91 4.18
CA ARG A 207 -12.85 -0.42 4.16
C ARG A 207 -12.80 0.97 4.77
N LEU A 208 -11.98 1.17 5.79
CA LEU A 208 -11.86 2.45 6.50
C LEU A 208 -10.48 2.63 7.14
N THR A 209 -10.28 3.77 7.81
CA THR A 209 -9.11 4.04 8.64
C THR A 209 -9.47 3.88 10.13
N PRO A 210 -8.50 3.54 11.01
CA PRO A 210 -8.76 3.48 12.46
C PRO A 210 -9.45 4.72 13.06
N PRO A 211 -9.10 5.97 12.67
CA PRO A 211 -9.81 7.16 13.14
C PRO A 211 -11.29 7.20 12.78
N ILE A 212 -11.65 6.77 11.56
CA ILE A 212 -13.06 6.67 11.14
C ILE A 212 -13.79 5.59 11.94
N LEU A 213 -13.15 4.44 12.19
CA LEU A 213 -13.74 3.39 13.02
C LEU A 213 -14.00 3.88 14.46
N SER A 214 -13.04 4.58 15.05
CA SER A 214 -13.19 5.19 16.39
C SER A 214 -14.36 6.16 16.43
N ARG A 215 -14.60 6.89 15.35
CA ARG A 215 -15.70 7.83 15.26
C ARG A 215 -17.03 7.15 15.08
N ILE A 216 -17.13 6.17 14.18
CA ILE A 216 -18.30 5.30 13.97
C ILE A 216 -18.79 4.72 15.31
N CYS A 217 -17.87 4.29 16.18
CA CYS A 217 -18.19 3.73 17.50
C CYS A 217 -18.86 4.71 18.48
N ARG A 218 -18.97 6.00 18.15
CA ARG A 218 -19.66 7.02 18.95
C ARG A 218 -21.13 7.21 18.55
N HIS A 219 -21.60 6.50 17.53
CA HIS A 219 -22.96 6.60 17.02
C HIS A 219 -23.66 5.25 17.13
N ASP A 220 -24.67 5.15 17.99
CA ASP A 220 -25.38 3.89 18.29
C ASP A 220 -25.93 3.23 17.02
N GLU A 221 -26.54 4.00 16.13
CA GLU A 221 -27.08 3.47 14.87
C GLU A 221 -26.01 2.82 13.98
N TRP A 222 -24.81 3.40 13.92
CA TRP A 222 -23.70 2.82 13.18
C TRP A 222 -23.25 1.50 13.79
N VAL A 223 -23.15 1.46 15.12
CA VAL A 223 -22.78 0.25 15.85
C VAL A 223 -23.80 -0.87 15.61
N ASP A 224 -25.09 -0.54 15.68
CA ASP A 224 -26.19 -1.48 15.43
C ASP A 224 -26.14 -2.03 13.99
N LEU A 225 -25.98 -1.16 12.99
CA LEU A 225 -25.91 -1.57 11.59
C LEU A 225 -24.69 -2.46 11.29
N ILE A 226 -23.54 -2.17 11.90
CA ILE A 226 -22.34 -3.02 11.77
C ILE A 226 -22.58 -4.38 12.42
N ARG A 227 -23.10 -4.42 13.65
CA ARG A 227 -23.40 -5.67 14.36
C ARG A 227 -24.41 -6.54 13.62
N GLU A 228 -25.37 -5.93 12.95
CA GLU A 228 -26.41 -6.67 12.22
C GLU A 228 -25.89 -7.28 10.91
N ASN A 229 -25.05 -6.57 10.17
CA ASN A 229 -24.83 -6.88 8.75
C ASN A 229 -23.37 -7.04 8.32
N VAL A 230 -22.41 -6.51 9.07
CA VAL A 230 -20.99 -6.44 8.68
C VAL A 230 -20.21 -7.58 9.32
N SER A 231 -19.55 -8.37 8.48
CA SER A 231 -18.72 -9.51 8.91
C SER A 231 -17.22 -9.24 8.77
N TYR A 232 -16.83 -8.26 7.95
CA TYR A 232 -15.43 -7.93 7.69
C TYR A 232 -15.18 -6.44 7.64
N ILE A 233 -14.20 -5.97 8.41
CA ILE A 233 -13.65 -4.62 8.31
C ILE A 233 -12.18 -4.72 7.91
N HIS A 234 -11.85 -4.09 6.80
CA HIS A 234 -10.48 -3.87 6.36
C HIS A 234 -10.01 -2.47 6.76
N TRP A 235 -9.01 -2.40 7.63
CA TRP A 235 -8.41 -1.13 8.05
C TRP A 235 -7.04 -0.88 7.42
N GLY A 236 -6.70 0.39 7.22
CA GLY A 236 -5.38 0.79 6.75
C GLY A 236 -5.26 2.30 6.61
N GLY A 237 -4.08 2.78 6.21
CA GLY A 237 -3.83 4.21 6.01
C GLY A 237 -3.54 5.02 7.29
N ALA A 238 -3.75 4.42 8.46
CA ALA A 238 -3.26 4.89 9.76
C ALA A 238 -3.00 3.68 10.67
N SER A 239 -2.20 3.89 11.72
CA SER A 239 -1.82 2.87 12.69
C SER A 239 -2.95 2.54 13.67
N MET A 240 -2.98 1.30 14.17
CA MET A 240 -3.85 0.83 15.25
C MET A 240 -3.02 -0.08 16.15
N ASP A 241 -3.06 0.16 17.45
CA ASP A 241 -2.41 -0.69 18.44
C ASP A 241 -3.24 -1.95 18.76
N ALA A 242 -2.58 -2.91 19.39
CA ALA A 242 -3.16 -4.20 19.76
C ALA A 242 -4.37 -4.08 20.70
N ASP A 243 -4.29 -3.23 21.72
CA ASP A 243 -5.34 -3.10 22.74
C ASP A 243 -6.60 -2.49 22.11
N THR A 244 -6.45 -1.44 21.30
CA THR A 244 -7.55 -0.84 20.54
C THR A 244 -8.17 -1.84 19.57
N ARG A 245 -7.36 -2.67 18.91
CA ARG A 245 -7.83 -3.73 18.01
C ARG A 245 -8.66 -4.78 18.75
N HIS A 246 -8.18 -5.31 19.87
CA HIS A 246 -8.93 -6.27 20.69
C HIS A 246 -10.21 -5.66 21.23
N PHE A 247 -10.19 -4.41 21.69
CA PHE A 247 -11.42 -3.72 22.11
C PHE A 247 -12.48 -3.71 21.00
N TYR A 248 -12.09 -3.45 19.75
CA TYR A 248 -13.04 -3.50 18.64
C TYR A 248 -13.59 -4.90 18.37
N MET A 249 -12.75 -5.93 18.41
CA MET A 249 -13.16 -7.30 18.09
C MET A 249 -13.95 -7.95 19.23
N ASP A 250 -13.53 -7.75 20.48
CA ASP A 250 -14.04 -8.49 21.64
C ASP A 250 -15.22 -7.78 22.31
N GLU A 251 -15.20 -6.44 22.34
CA GLU A 251 -16.19 -5.64 23.07
C GLU A 251 -17.19 -4.97 22.12
N MET A 252 -16.70 -4.33 21.04
CA MET A 252 -17.56 -3.54 20.15
C MET A 252 -18.26 -4.39 19.09
N PHE A 253 -17.55 -5.31 18.43
CA PHE A 253 -18.07 -6.09 17.31
C PHE A 253 -17.70 -7.59 17.41
N PRO A 254 -18.20 -8.32 18.44
CA PRO A 254 -17.93 -9.74 18.60
C PRO A 254 -18.25 -10.56 17.34
N GLY A 255 -17.27 -11.36 16.89
CA GLY A 255 -17.41 -12.24 15.72
C GLY A 255 -17.16 -11.57 14.36
N MET A 256 -16.89 -10.26 14.33
CA MET A 256 -16.44 -9.57 13.12
C MET A 256 -14.95 -9.81 12.89
N THR A 257 -14.56 -10.05 11.64
CA THR A 257 -13.14 -10.08 11.27
C THR A 257 -12.62 -8.66 11.06
N LEU A 258 -11.58 -8.28 11.80
CA LEU A 258 -10.88 -7.00 11.65
C LEU A 258 -9.44 -7.24 11.18
N ALA A 259 -9.18 -6.92 9.91
CA ALA A 259 -7.90 -7.20 9.25
C ALA A 259 -7.25 -5.93 8.68
N GLY A 260 -5.94 -5.79 8.88
CA GLY A 260 -5.18 -4.61 8.46
C GLY A 260 -4.46 -4.76 7.12
N SER A 261 -4.10 -3.63 6.52
CA SER A 261 -3.04 -3.56 5.50
C SER A 261 -2.10 -2.37 5.68
N TYR A 262 -0.86 -2.55 5.24
CA TYR A 262 0.09 -1.47 5.05
C TYR A 262 0.14 -1.09 3.57
N GLY A 263 -0.30 0.13 3.26
CA GLY A 263 -0.29 0.67 1.91
C GLY A 263 0.80 1.73 1.74
N THR A 264 1.62 1.59 0.70
CA THR A 264 2.60 2.61 0.29
C THR A 264 2.35 3.04 -1.15
N THR A 265 2.13 4.33 -1.37
CA THR A 265 1.94 4.91 -2.70
C THR A 265 3.17 4.70 -3.58
N MET A 266 4.37 4.73 -3.00
CA MET A 266 5.63 4.63 -3.74
C MET A 266 5.88 3.21 -4.26
N ALA A 267 5.22 2.21 -3.68
CA ALA A 267 5.08 0.88 -4.28
C ALA A 267 3.67 0.64 -4.86
N LEU A 268 3.05 1.65 -5.47
CA LEU A 268 1.76 1.55 -6.18
C LEU A 268 0.57 1.01 -5.34
N GLY A 269 0.65 1.10 -4.00
CA GLY A 269 -0.35 0.55 -3.07
C GLY A 269 -0.16 -0.94 -2.75
N SER A 270 0.92 -1.56 -3.20
CA SER A 270 1.17 -3.00 -3.12
C SER A 270 1.98 -3.45 -1.89
N GLY A 271 1.89 -2.73 -0.77
CA GLY A 271 2.67 -3.02 0.45
C GLY A 271 2.40 -4.42 1.03
N GLY A 272 1.58 -4.50 2.07
CA GLY A 272 1.36 -5.75 2.78
C GLY A 272 -0.02 -5.86 3.40
N ALA A 273 -0.39 -7.07 3.79
CA ALA A 273 -1.60 -7.37 4.54
C ALA A 273 -1.21 -7.98 5.88
N GLN A 274 -2.12 -7.92 6.85
CA GLN A 274 -1.96 -8.63 8.11
C GLN A 274 -1.73 -10.12 7.83
N ARG A 275 -0.80 -10.71 8.60
CA ARG A 275 -0.41 -12.12 8.50
C ARG A 275 -1.63 -13.02 8.67
N PHE A 276 -1.86 -13.86 7.67
CA PHE A 276 -2.94 -14.84 7.68
C PHE A 276 -2.72 -15.91 8.76
N GLY A 277 -3.80 -16.29 9.44
CA GLY A 277 -3.76 -17.26 10.53
C GLY A 277 -3.23 -16.71 11.86
N ALA A 278 -2.92 -15.40 11.92
CA ALA A 278 -2.50 -14.69 13.12
C ALA A 278 -3.49 -13.55 13.46
N GLU A 279 -4.76 -13.72 13.10
CA GLU A 279 -5.81 -12.73 13.34
C GLU A 279 -6.09 -12.57 14.84
N ASP A 280 -5.98 -13.61 15.65
CA ASP A 280 -6.16 -13.53 17.11
C ASP A 280 -4.84 -13.27 17.87
N ALA A 281 -3.74 -13.01 17.13
CA ALA A 281 -2.46 -12.72 17.77
C ALA A 281 -2.49 -11.32 18.41
N ASN A 282 -1.82 -11.20 19.55
CA ASN A 282 -1.67 -9.91 20.23
C ASN A 282 -0.95 -8.87 19.35
N GLU A 283 0.00 -9.31 18.53
CA GLU A 283 0.76 -8.44 17.65
C GLU A 283 0.18 -8.46 16.24
N THR A 284 -0.07 -7.28 15.66
CA THR A 284 -0.47 -7.17 14.26
C THR A 284 0.78 -7.16 13.38
N ILE A 285 1.08 -8.31 12.79
CA ILE A 285 2.20 -8.47 11.86
C ILE A 285 1.70 -8.32 10.43
N PHE A 286 2.44 -7.58 9.60
CA PHE A 286 2.17 -7.40 8.18
C PHE A 286 3.23 -8.09 7.34
N ASP A 287 2.77 -8.92 6.41
CA ASP A 287 3.62 -9.59 5.43
C ASP A 287 3.50 -8.89 4.06
N PRO A 288 4.61 -8.76 3.30
CA PRO A 288 4.57 -8.22 1.95
C PRO A 288 3.86 -9.20 1.00
N THR A 289 2.57 -8.98 0.78
CA THR A 289 1.70 -9.92 0.00
C THR A 289 2.07 -10.06 -1.47
N LEU A 290 2.88 -9.14 -2.00
CA LEU A 290 3.34 -9.14 -3.38
C LEU A 290 4.87 -9.27 -3.47
N SER A 291 5.51 -9.97 -2.53
CA SER A 291 6.91 -10.40 -2.71
C SER A 291 7.04 -11.32 -3.95
N PRO A 292 8.05 -11.16 -4.83
CA PRO A 292 9.23 -10.28 -4.73
C PRO A 292 9.02 -8.83 -5.20
N TYR A 293 7.85 -8.49 -5.76
CA TYR A 293 7.59 -7.20 -6.39
C TYR A 293 7.65 -6.02 -5.42
N THR A 294 7.14 -6.22 -4.21
CA THR A 294 7.24 -5.26 -3.12
C THR A 294 7.79 -5.96 -1.89
N THR A 295 8.82 -5.39 -1.29
CA THR A 295 9.55 -6.00 -0.17
C THR A 295 9.86 -4.95 0.89
N PHE A 296 9.93 -5.40 2.14
CA PHE A 296 10.27 -4.55 3.28
C PHE A 296 11.68 -4.86 3.77
N GLU A 297 12.33 -3.82 4.28
CA GLU A 297 13.55 -3.91 5.07
C GLU A 297 13.43 -2.91 6.22
N VAL A 298 14.07 -3.20 7.35
CA VAL A 298 14.07 -2.31 8.51
C VAL A 298 15.50 -1.92 8.83
N ARG A 299 15.77 -0.61 8.82
CA ARG A 299 17.13 -0.06 8.99
C ARG A 299 17.21 0.91 10.16
N ASP A 300 18.36 0.99 10.78
CA ASP A 300 18.66 2.05 11.74
C ASP A 300 18.77 3.39 10.99
N ALA A 301 18.05 4.40 11.47
CA ALA A 301 17.93 5.68 10.77
C ALA A 301 19.24 6.51 10.77
N ASN A 302 20.18 6.21 11.67
CA ASN A 302 21.44 6.94 11.79
C ASN A 302 22.55 6.31 10.95
N THR A 303 22.61 4.98 10.95
CA THR A 303 23.67 4.20 10.29
C THR A 303 23.27 3.74 8.88
N GLY A 304 21.98 3.58 8.62
CA GLY A 304 21.47 2.98 7.40
C GLY A 304 21.68 1.46 7.34
N GLU A 305 22.14 0.83 8.42
CA GLU A 305 22.33 -0.63 8.49
C GLU A 305 21.01 -1.33 8.84
N ARG A 306 20.83 -2.57 8.38
CA ARG A 306 19.67 -3.39 8.71
C ARG A 306 19.70 -3.77 10.18
N VAL A 307 18.59 -3.57 10.89
CA VAL A 307 18.47 -3.92 12.32
C VAL A 307 18.21 -5.42 12.50
N GLU A 308 18.47 -5.98 13.68
CA GLU A 308 18.18 -7.40 13.96
C GLU A 308 16.68 -7.69 14.08
N TYR A 309 16.28 -8.96 13.97
CA TYR A 309 14.89 -9.35 14.23
C TYR A 309 14.47 -9.01 15.66
N GLY A 310 13.26 -8.45 15.82
CA GLY A 310 12.73 -7.93 17.07
C GLY A 310 13.17 -6.50 17.40
N GLN A 311 14.04 -5.88 16.60
CA GLN A 311 14.45 -4.50 16.79
C GLN A 311 13.58 -3.53 15.96
N ARG A 312 13.44 -2.31 16.48
CA ARG A 312 12.72 -1.23 15.83
C ARG A 312 13.66 -0.40 14.97
N GLY A 313 13.22 -0.03 13.77
CA GLY A 313 13.96 0.85 12.86
C GLY A 313 13.04 1.55 11.86
N GLN A 314 13.63 2.29 10.94
CA GLN A 314 12.93 2.92 9.83
C GLN A 314 12.61 1.89 8.75
N LEU A 315 11.38 1.93 8.25
CA LEU A 315 10.94 1.10 7.14
C LEU A 315 11.55 1.58 5.82
N VAL A 316 12.13 0.66 5.07
CA VAL A 316 12.53 0.83 3.67
C VAL A 316 11.72 -0.13 2.82
N VAL A 317 11.11 0.41 1.77
CA VAL A 317 10.35 -0.37 0.79
C VAL A 317 11.14 -0.41 -0.51
N ASN A 318 11.23 -1.60 -1.11
CA ASN A 318 11.68 -1.73 -2.49
C ASN A 318 10.50 -2.17 -3.36
N HIS A 319 10.28 -1.48 -4.48
CA HIS A 319 9.39 -1.93 -5.53
C HIS A 319 10.20 -2.30 -6.78
N VAL A 320 10.12 -3.57 -7.18
CA VAL A 320 10.80 -4.13 -8.36
C VAL A 320 9.81 -4.98 -9.14
N SER A 321 9.14 -4.39 -10.11
CA SER A 321 8.25 -5.10 -11.04
C SER A 321 8.62 -4.77 -12.48
N LYS A 322 8.05 -5.50 -13.45
CA LYS A 322 8.12 -5.10 -14.86
C LYS A 322 7.58 -3.66 -15.07
N ALA A 323 6.56 -3.28 -14.30
CA ALA A 323 5.83 -2.03 -14.43
C ALA A 323 6.59 -0.82 -13.87
N LEU A 324 7.32 -1.00 -12.76
CA LEU A 324 8.00 0.09 -12.06
C LEU A 324 9.23 -0.45 -11.32
N LEU A 325 10.30 0.34 -11.33
CA LEU A 325 11.45 0.18 -10.45
C LEU A 325 11.53 1.38 -9.52
N LEU A 326 11.46 1.15 -8.21
CA LEU A 326 11.66 2.14 -7.18
C LEU A 326 12.26 1.48 -5.92
N PRO A 327 13.58 1.21 -5.95
CA PRO A 327 14.30 0.61 -4.83
C PRO A 327 14.64 1.66 -3.78
N ASN A 328 15.04 1.17 -2.61
CA ASN A 328 15.60 1.93 -1.49
C ASN A 328 14.73 3.13 -1.05
N ASN A 329 13.41 2.97 -1.08
CA ASN A 329 12.49 4.01 -0.65
C ASN A 329 12.32 3.98 0.88
N ALA A 330 13.04 4.87 1.57
CA ALA A 330 12.85 5.10 2.99
C ALA A 330 11.48 5.76 3.26
N GLU A 331 10.62 5.03 3.97
CA GLU A 331 9.29 5.48 4.38
C GLU A 331 9.36 6.35 5.63
N ARG A 332 8.21 6.95 5.95
CA ARG A 332 8.05 7.85 7.10
C ARG A 332 7.59 7.12 8.36
N ASP A 333 7.75 5.81 8.38
CA ASP A 333 7.25 4.91 9.40
C ASP A 333 8.43 4.21 10.09
N ALA A 334 8.33 4.11 11.42
CA ALA A 334 9.14 3.21 12.22
C ALA A 334 8.34 1.93 12.49
N VAL A 335 9.03 0.79 12.40
CA VAL A 335 8.43 -0.54 12.53
C VAL A 335 9.37 -1.47 13.28
N THR A 336 8.82 -2.52 13.88
CA THR A 336 9.59 -3.65 14.41
C THR A 336 9.88 -4.64 13.27
N ARG A 337 11.14 -5.08 13.14
CA ARG A 337 11.56 -6.08 12.14
C ARG A 337 11.15 -7.47 12.58
N ILE A 338 10.29 -8.13 11.81
CA ILE A 338 9.77 -9.47 12.14
C ILE A 338 10.26 -10.49 11.12
N ALA A 339 10.61 -11.68 11.61
CA ALA A 339 10.99 -12.79 10.76
C ALA A 339 9.78 -13.28 9.92
N PRO A 340 10.01 -13.59 8.63
CA PRO A 340 8.96 -14.20 7.81
C PRO A 340 8.65 -15.61 8.29
N VAL A 341 7.40 -16.03 8.15
CA VAL A 341 7.00 -17.43 8.41
C VAL A 341 7.48 -18.34 7.29
N ASN A 342 7.36 -17.88 6.04
CA ASN A 342 7.90 -18.58 4.88
C ASN A 342 9.39 -18.26 4.73
N PRO A 343 10.31 -19.22 4.86
CA PRO A 343 11.74 -18.97 4.72
C PRO A 343 12.14 -18.51 3.31
N ASN A 344 11.28 -18.74 2.31
CA ASN A 344 11.50 -18.30 0.94
C ASN A 344 10.91 -16.91 0.64
N GLN A 345 10.29 -16.24 1.63
CA GLN A 345 9.83 -14.87 1.46
C GLN A 345 11.03 -13.95 1.27
N ILE A 346 10.94 -13.07 0.27
CA ILE A 346 11.93 -12.03 0.03
C ILE A 346 11.46 -10.76 0.75
N GLY A 347 12.37 -10.16 1.51
CA GLY A 347 12.06 -9.05 2.42
C GLY A 347 11.53 -9.49 3.79
N ASP A 348 11.55 -8.55 4.71
CA ASP A 348 11.09 -8.74 6.09
C ASP A 348 9.57 -8.67 6.22
N SER A 349 9.06 -9.19 7.32
CA SER A 349 7.72 -8.86 7.84
C SER A 349 7.86 -7.72 8.86
N ILE A 350 6.78 -6.99 9.12
CA ILE A 350 6.83 -5.78 9.95
C ILE A 350 5.69 -5.75 10.96
N ALA A 351 5.91 -5.12 12.11
CA ALA A 351 4.90 -4.89 13.14
C ALA A 351 5.08 -3.52 13.80
N ASP A 352 4.19 -3.18 14.74
CA ASP A 352 4.22 -1.95 15.55
C ASP A 352 4.41 -0.67 14.73
N ILE A 353 3.72 -0.57 13.60
CA ILE A 353 3.87 0.56 12.68
C ILE A 353 3.48 1.85 13.39
N ALA A 354 4.39 2.82 13.42
CA ALA A 354 4.10 4.16 13.89
C ALA A 354 4.79 5.21 13.01
N PRO A 355 4.18 6.39 12.80
CA PRO A 355 4.84 7.47 12.10
C PRO A 355 6.12 7.90 12.84
N LEU A 356 7.16 8.27 12.09
CA LEU A 356 8.34 8.92 12.66
C LEU A 356 7.95 10.25 13.31
N VAL A 357 8.61 10.63 14.40
CA VAL A 357 8.38 11.94 15.05
C VAL A 357 8.73 13.08 14.10
N GLU A 358 9.81 12.90 13.34
CA GLU A 358 10.31 13.86 12.36
C GLU A 358 10.87 13.10 11.15
N PHE A 359 10.68 13.63 9.95
CA PHE A 359 11.28 13.11 8.72
C PHE A 359 11.80 14.28 7.89
N LYS A 360 13.11 14.30 7.61
CA LYS A 360 13.79 15.36 6.84
C LYS A 360 13.50 16.79 7.35
N GLY A 361 13.53 17.02 8.66
CA GLY A 361 13.28 18.36 9.20
C GLY A 361 11.81 18.73 9.41
N GLN A 362 10.87 17.84 9.06
CA GLN A 362 9.43 18.10 9.13
C GLN A 362 8.73 17.15 10.09
N LYS A 363 7.84 17.71 10.94
CA LYS A 363 6.94 16.91 11.78
C LYS A 363 6.03 16.07 10.89
N VAL A 364 6.01 14.75 11.10
CA VAL A 364 5.12 13.87 10.34
C VAL A 364 3.68 14.09 10.83
N ILE A 365 2.81 14.48 9.90
CA ILE A 365 1.36 14.49 10.12
C ILE A 365 0.81 13.24 9.47
N GLU A 366 0.37 12.28 10.29
CA GLU A 366 -0.37 11.12 9.82
C GLU A 366 -1.65 11.61 9.12
N GLY A 367 -2.00 10.96 8.00
CA GLY A 367 -3.26 11.27 7.33
C GLY A 367 -4.41 10.70 8.14
N VAL A 368 -4.76 11.36 9.24
CA VAL A 368 -5.88 10.98 10.10
C VAL A 368 -7.15 11.45 9.40
N TYR A 369 -7.74 10.60 8.57
CA TYR A 369 -9.02 10.86 7.92
C TYR A 369 -9.80 9.59 7.69
#